data_AF-A0A2A4FAU0-F1
#
_entry.id   AF-A0A2A4FAU0-F1
#
_cell.length_a   1.000
_cell.length_b   1.000
_cell.length_c   1.000
_cell.angle_alpha   90.00
_cell.angle_beta   90.00
_cell.angle_gamma   90.00
#
_symmetry.space_group_name_H-M   'P 1'
#
loop_
_entity.id
_entity.type
_entity.pdbx_description
1 polymer ?
#
loop_
_entity_poly.entity_id
_entity_poly.type
_entity_poly.pdbx_seq_one_letter_code
_entity_poly.pdbx_strand_id
1 'polypeptide(L)'
;MDLTQVSPTREASAQAPIPAPLFDDRPFLLRLSPLDWLFALALVLGAGYAFVHYNAHMDYYDKAVLIGAVPALVTLGWRWKPARLLMASIAVL
;
A
#
# COMPACT_ATOMS: atom_id res chain seq x y z
N MET A 1 49.26 28.65 45.25
CA MET A 1 48.58 28.47 43.95
C MET A 1 48.24 27.00 43.79
N ASP A 2 46.97 26.63 43.87
CA ASP A 2 46.48 25.25 43.89
C ASP A 2 45.92 24.90 42.50
N LEU A 3 46.56 23.99 41.78
CA LEU A 3 46.25 23.63 40.38
C LEU A 3 45.49 22.29 40.27
N THR A 4 44.67 21.95 41.27
CA THR A 4 44.00 20.63 41.34
C THR A 4 42.51 20.64 41.02
N GLN A 5 41.94 21.76 40.56
CA GLN A 5 40.56 21.82 40.06
C GLN A 5 40.47 21.26 38.63
N VAL A 6 40.63 19.95 38.49
CA VAL A 6 40.21 19.24 37.28
C VAL A 6 38.69 19.09 37.38
N SER A 7 37.96 20.02 36.76
CA SER A 7 36.53 19.88 36.54
C SER A 7 36.28 18.53 35.85
N PRO A 8 35.44 17.64 36.40
CA PRO A 8 34.98 16.51 35.61
C PRO A 8 34.22 17.14 34.45
N THR A 9 34.78 17.06 33.25
CA THR A 9 34.04 17.29 32.02
C THR A 9 32.91 16.28 32.10
N ARG A 10 31.75 16.74 32.60
CA ARG A 10 30.56 15.93 32.70
C ARG A 10 30.40 15.36 31.32
N GLU A 11 30.60 14.06 31.23
CA GLU A 11 30.16 13.20 30.15
C GLU A 11 28.63 13.33 30.11
N ALA A 12 28.16 14.52 29.74
CA ALA A 12 26.95 14.66 29.00
C ALA A 12 27.26 14.02 27.64
N SER A 13 27.36 12.70 27.65
CA SER A 13 26.43 11.84 26.94
C SER A 13 25.05 12.49 26.96
N ALA A 14 24.92 13.62 26.24
CA ALA A 14 23.66 14.01 25.66
C ALA A 14 23.39 12.85 24.73
N GLN A 15 22.68 11.86 25.26
CA GLN A 15 22.07 10.79 24.51
C GLN A 15 21.20 11.52 23.49
N ALA A 16 21.78 11.86 22.34
CA ALA A 16 21.07 12.49 21.25
C ALA A 16 19.88 11.58 20.97
N PRO A 17 18.65 12.11 20.86
CA PRO A 17 17.51 11.29 20.49
C PRO A 17 17.90 10.46 19.29
N ILE A 18 17.86 9.13 19.40
CA ILE A 18 18.17 8.24 18.28
C ILE A 18 17.22 8.69 17.17
N PRO A 19 17.76 9.20 16.03
CA PRO A 19 16.90 9.70 14.97
C PRO A 19 16.01 8.54 14.55
N ALA A 20 14.70 8.78 14.55
CA ALA A 20 13.74 7.81 14.03
C ALA A 20 14.21 7.36 12.65
N PRO A 21 14.11 6.06 12.32
CA PRO A 21 14.64 5.54 11.06
C PRO A 21 14.09 6.35 9.88
N LEU A 22 15.01 6.92 9.09
CA LEU A 22 14.69 7.81 7.98
C LEU A 22 13.92 7.09 6.86
N PHE A 23 14.12 5.78 6.78
CA PHE A 23 13.38 4.89 5.92
C PHE A 23 12.54 3.97 6.79
N ASP A 24 11.25 3.94 6.51
CA ASP A 24 10.40 2.88 7.01
C ASP A 24 10.87 1.58 6.33
N ASP A 25 11.11 0.51 7.10
CA ASP A 25 11.54 -0.81 6.57
C ASP A 25 10.34 -1.74 6.34
N ARG A 26 9.12 -1.28 6.62
CA ARG A 26 7.93 -2.12 6.49
C ARG A 26 7.72 -2.57 5.04
N PRO A 27 7.41 -3.86 4.82
CA PRO A 27 7.16 -4.39 3.49
C PRO A 27 5.97 -3.68 2.85
N PHE A 28 6.00 -3.55 1.52
CA PHE A 28 5.03 -2.77 0.74
C PHE A 28 3.57 -3.09 1.12
N LEU A 29 3.26 -4.38 1.34
CA LEU A 29 1.92 -4.86 1.70
C LEU A 29 1.42 -4.37 3.07
N LEU A 30 2.31 -4.13 4.03
CA LEU A 30 1.94 -3.64 5.37
C LEU A 30 1.72 -2.12 5.41
N ARG A 31 2.04 -1.41 4.33
CA ARG A 31 1.77 0.04 4.19
C ARG A 31 0.44 0.34 3.53
N LEU A 32 -0.25 -0.69 3.01
CA LEU A 32 -1.54 -0.50 2.38
C LEU A 32 -2.57 -0.05 3.41
N SER A 33 -3.30 1.01 3.06
CA SER A 33 -4.42 1.51 3.84
C SER A 33 -5.58 0.50 3.82
N PRO A 34 -6.46 0.47 4.82
CA PRO A 34 -7.72 -0.27 4.76
C PRO A 34 -8.55 0.02 3.50
N LEU A 35 -8.50 1.25 2.96
CA LEU A 35 -9.14 1.61 1.70
C LEU A 35 -8.54 0.89 0.48
N ASP A 36 -7.25 0.56 0.53
CA ASP A 36 -6.55 -0.17 -0.54
C ASP A 36 -7.04 -1.63 -0.61
N TRP A 37 -7.31 -2.21 0.57
CA TRP A 37 -7.92 -3.52 0.70
C TRP A 37 -9.40 -3.53 0.31
N LEU A 38 -10.18 -2.51 0.72
CA LEU A 38 -11.58 -2.38 0.31
C LEU A 38 -11.72 -2.30 -1.21
N PHE A 39 -10.87 -1.50 -1.87
CA PHE A 39 -10.84 -1.38 -3.32
C PHE A 39 -10.51 -2.72 -4.00
N ALA A 40 -9.49 -3.42 -3.50
CA ALA A 40 -9.12 -4.73 -4.03
C ALA A 40 -10.26 -5.76 -3.88
N LEU A 41 -10.91 -5.77 -2.72
CA LEU A 41 -12.06 -6.62 -2.45
C LEU A 41 -13.23 -6.29 -3.39
N ALA A 42 -13.53 -5.02 -3.63
CA ALA A 42 -14.57 -4.60 -4.56
C ALA A 42 -14.30 -5.09 -6.00
N LEU A 43 -13.04 -5.01 -6.45
CA LEU A 43 -12.62 -5.51 -7.77
C LEU A 43 -12.76 -7.04 -7.89
N VAL A 44 -12.34 -7.78 -6.86
CA VAL A 44 -12.47 -9.24 -6.83
C VAL A 44 -13.94 -9.65 -6.80
N LEU A 45 -14.78 -8.97 -6.03
CA LEU A 45 -16.23 -9.23 -6.00
C LEU A 45 -16.89 -8.91 -7.34
N GLY A 46 -16.55 -7.78 -7.96
CA GLY A 46 -17.08 -7.40 -9.28
C GLY A 46 -16.70 -8.40 -10.36
N ALA A 47 -15.43 -8.81 -10.41
CA ALA A 47 -14.97 -9.82 -11.34
C ALA A 47 -15.57 -11.21 -11.06
N GLY A 48 -15.70 -11.60 -9.79
CA GLY A 48 -16.35 -12.84 -9.39
C GLY A 48 -17.83 -12.88 -9.78
N TYR A 49 -18.54 -11.77 -9.58
CA TYR A 49 -19.94 -11.63 -10.03
C TYR A 49 -20.05 -11.74 -11.55
N ALA A 50 -19.19 -11.03 -12.29
CA ALA A 50 -19.15 -11.11 -13.74
C ALA A 50 -18.84 -12.54 -14.22
N PHE A 51 -17.91 -13.23 -13.56
CA PHE A 51 -17.57 -14.61 -13.86
C PHE A 51 -18.77 -15.53 -13.60
N VAL A 52 -19.41 -15.48 -12.43
CA VAL A 52 -20.54 -16.38 -12.13
C VAL A 52 -21.72 -16.17 -13.09
N HIS A 53 -22.01 -14.92 -13.47
CA HIS A 53 -23.19 -14.61 -14.29
C HIS A 53 -22.94 -14.75 -15.79
N TYR A 54 -21.74 -14.40 -16.27
CA TYR A 54 -21.42 -14.33 -17.70
C TYR A 54 -20.45 -15.41 -18.17
N ASN A 55 -19.95 -16.30 -17.31
CA ASN A 55 -19.01 -17.36 -17.72
C ASN A 55 -19.53 -18.28 -18.84
N ALA A 56 -20.86 -18.44 -18.97
CA ALA A 56 -21.48 -19.19 -20.07
C ALA A 56 -21.35 -18.51 -21.43
N HIS A 57 -21.15 -17.19 -21.46
CA HIS A 57 -20.99 -16.37 -22.65
C HIS A 57 -19.54 -15.92 -22.88
N MET A 58 -18.62 -16.31 -21.99
CA MET A 58 -17.20 -15.97 -22.08
C MET A 58 -16.42 -17.15 -22.63
N ASP A 59 -15.57 -16.90 -23.63
CA ASP A 59 -14.59 -17.86 -24.09
C ASP A 59 -13.40 -17.95 -23.12
N TYR A 60 -12.50 -18.90 -23.36
CA TYR A 60 -11.29 -19.06 -22.54
C TYR A 60 -10.43 -17.78 -22.50
N TYR A 61 -10.35 -17.07 -23.63
CA TYR A 61 -9.63 -15.80 -23.73
C TYR A 61 -10.21 -14.73 -22.79
N ASP A 62 -11.53 -14.53 -22.82
CA ASP A 62 -12.18 -13.51 -22.00
C ASP A 62 -12.00 -13.78 -20.51
N LYS A 63 -12.04 -15.05 -20.11
CA LYS A 63 -11.79 -15.46 -18.72
C LYS A 63 -10.37 -15.17 -18.31
N ALA A 64 -9.40 -15.45 -19.19
CA ALA A 64 -8.00 -15.13 -18.94
C ALA A 64 -7.78 -13.62 -18.81
N VAL A 65 -8.41 -12.82 -19.67
CA VAL A 65 -8.37 -11.35 -19.60
C VAL A 65 -9.01 -10.86 -18.30
N LEU A 66 -10.18 -11.38 -17.91
CA LEU A 66 -10.83 -11.00 -16.66
C LEU A 66 -9.94 -11.30 -15.45
N ILE A 67 -9.40 -12.52 -15.38
CA ILE A 67 -8.51 -12.96 -14.29
C ILE A 67 -7.22 -12.14 -14.27
N GLY A 68 -6.68 -11.77 -15.43
CA GLY A 68 -5.48 -10.92 -15.54
C GLY A 68 -5.74 -9.44 -15.24
N ALA A 69 -6.93 -8.94 -15.57
CA ALA A 69 -7.31 -7.56 -15.35
C ALA A 69 -7.45 -7.23 -13.87
N VAL A 70 -7.99 -8.15 -13.05
CA VAL A 70 -8.15 -7.94 -11.60
C VAL A 70 -6.83 -7.56 -10.91
N PRO A 71 -5.75 -8.38 -10.94
CA PRO A 71 -4.49 -8.02 -10.29
C PRO A 71 -3.83 -6.80 -10.94
N ALA A 72 -3.98 -6.59 -12.26
CA ALA A 72 -3.46 -5.41 -12.93
C ALA A 72 -4.12 -4.11 -12.43
N LEU A 73 -5.45 -4.10 -12.31
CA LEU A 73 -6.20 -2.95 -11.82
C LEU A 73 -6.01 -2.73 -10.32
N VAL A 74 -5.90 -3.80 -9.53
CA VAL A 74 -5.58 -3.72 -8.10
C VAL A 74 -4.21 -3.09 -7.88
N THR A 75 -3.18 -3.58 -8.56
CA THR A 75 -1.82 -3.01 -8.45
C THR A 75 -1.74 -1.57 -8.94
N LEU A 76 -2.47 -1.23 -10.02
CA LEU A 76 -2.60 0.14 -10.51
C LEU A 76 -3.28 1.04 -9.47
N GLY A 77 -4.37 0.58 -8.86
CA GLY A 77 -5.07 1.30 -7.79
C GLY A 77 -4.21 1.50 -6.54
N TRP A 78 -3.36 0.54 -6.18
CA TRP A 78 -2.42 0.68 -5.07
C TRP A 78 -1.30 1.67 -5.37
N ARG A 79 -0.75 1.64 -6.58
CA ARG A 79 0.33 2.56 -6.98
C ARG A 79 -0.18 3.98 -7.23
N TRP A 80 -1.39 4.13 -7.76
CA TRP A 80 -1.95 5.41 -8.18
C TRP A 80 -3.35 5.64 -7.60
N LYS A 81 -3.39 6.27 -6.42
CA LYS A 81 -4.64 6.56 -5.68
C LYS A 81 -5.76 7.25 -6.52
N PRO A 82 -5.50 8.28 -7.34
CA PRO A 82 -6.56 8.91 -8.15
C PRO A 82 -7.15 7.98 -9.21
N ALA A 83 -6.44 6.94 -9.67
CA ALA A 83 -6.98 5.98 -10.62
C ALA A 83 -8.22 5.23 -10.06
N ARG A 84 -8.32 5.08 -8.74
CA ARG A 84 -9.50 4.48 -8.10
C ARG A 84 -10.75 5.33 -8.26
N LEU A 85 -10.62 6.66 -8.17
CA LEU A 85 -11.74 7.57 -8.37
C LEU A 85 -12.22 7.51 -9.82
N LEU A 86 -11.29 7.43 -10.78
CA LEU A 86 -11.64 7.23 -12.19
C LEU A 86 -12.41 5.91 -12.38
N MET A 87 -11.89 4.79 -11.87
CA MET A 87 -12.56 3.49 -11.96
C MET A 87 -13.94 3.50 -11.28
N ALA A 88 -14.06 4.12 -10.11
CA ALA A 88 -15.34 4.26 -9.42
C ALA A 88 -16.32 5.13 -10.20
N SER A 89 -15.86 6.24 -10.80
CA SER A 89 -16.71 7.10 -11.63
C SER A 89 -17.21 6.40 -12.90
N ILE A 90 -16.36 5.59 -13.53
CA ILE A 90 -16.75 4.76 -14.69
C ILE A 90 -17.78 3.71 -14.28
N ALA A 91 -17.65 3.10 -13.10
CA ALA A 91 -18.59 2.10 -12.61
C ALA A 91 -19.97 2.67 -12.26
N VAL A 92 -20.06 3.97 -11.97
CA VAL A 92 -21.32 4.67 -11.65
C VAL A 92 -22.04 5.19 -12.90
N LEU A 93 -21.30 5.45 -13.98
CA LEU A 93 -21.82 5.93 -15.26
C LEU A 93 -22.64 4.85 -15.98
#